data_AF-A0A2N2HUE9-F1
#
_entry.id   AF-A0A2N2HUE9-F1
#
_cell.length_a   1.000
_cell.length_b   1.000
_cell.length_c   1.000
_cell.angle_alpha   90.00
_cell.angle_beta   90.00
_cell.angle_gamma   90.00
#
_symmetry.space_group_name_H-M   'P 1'
#
loop_
_entity.id
_entity.type
_entity.pdbx_description
1 polymer ?
#
loop_
_entity_poly.entity_id
_entity_poly.type
_entity_poly.pdbx_seq_one_letter_code
_entity_poly.pdbx_strand_id
1 'polypeptide(L)'
;MLVVVTGISHKTASLELRERLALDDEAALRVGRALLDTGAACEAVALSTCNRTELYVYARDSLAARQAAVARLADEAGVSVSELEPSLYSHSGDAAIAHLFRVTASLDSMVVGEAQIVAQLKAAYQHACQGGCTSVVFNHLFRHALEVGKRVRTETAIGERPVSVSSAAVELALQVFGKFRDHTVLIIGAGETSELTATHLKAHGISDILVTNRTHAAAEELARRVGGRAVPFDELERQLAAADIVISSTSAPHYVVTREVAERALRHRQKRPIFFIDIAVPRDLDPEIDRVRNAYLYDIDDLQHVVEQN
;
A
#
# COMPACT_ATOMS: atom_id res chain seq x y z
N MET A 1 -15.23 -20.11 -21.20
CA MET A 1 -14.10 -19.65 -20.36
C MET A 1 -14.32 -18.18 -20.07
N LEU A 2 -14.21 -17.78 -18.81
CA LEU A 2 -14.45 -16.40 -18.38
C LEU A 2 -13.28 -15.93 -17.52
N VAL A 3 -13.10 -14.61 -17.50
CA VAL A 3 -12.26 -13.94 -16.49
C VAL A 3 -13.06 -13.87 -15.20
N VAL A 4 -12.44 -14.20 -14.09
CA VAL A 4 -12.99 -14.03 -12.74
C VAL A 4 -11.96 -13.24 -11.94
N VAL A 5 -12.44 -12.27 -11.18
CA VAL A 5 -11.65 -11.62 -10.12
C VAL A 5 -12.28 -11.97 -8.79
N THR A 6 -11.46 -12.35 -7.82
CA THR A 6 -11.88 -12.55 -6.43
C THR A 6 -10.86 -11.87 -5.54
N GLY A 7 -11.31 -11.07 -4.58
CA GLY A 7 -10.39 -10.33 -3.74
C GLY A 7 -11.07 -9.59 -2.60
N ILE A 8 -10.23 -8.88 -1.84
CA ILE A 8 -10.64 -7.95 -0.81
C ILE A 8 -10.11 -6.55 -1.13
N SER A 9 -10.70 -5.53 -0.52
CA SER A 9 -10.23 -4.16 -0.64
C SER A 9 -10.50 -3.39 0.65
N HIS A 10 -9.94 -2.19 0.77
CA HIS A 10 -10.26 -1.24 1.84
C HIS A 10 -11.78 -1.03 2.04
N LYS A 11 -12.61 -1.22 1.00
CA LYS A 11 -14.08 -1.10 1.09
C LYS A 11 -14.77 -2.28 1.77
N THR A 12 -14.13 -3.44 1.80
CA THR A 12 -14.76 -4.72 2.19
C THR A 12 -14.04 -5.43 3.34
N ALA A 13 -12.81 -5.04 3.66
CA ALA A 13 -11.98 -5.69 4.66
C ALA A 13 -11.25 -4.66 5.53
N SER A 14 -11.10 -4.97 6.82
CA SER A 14 -10.28 -4.18 7.73
C SER A 14 -8.81 -4.21 7.32
N LEU A 15 -8.02 -3.26 7.84
CA LEU A 15 -6.57 -3.24 7.64
C LEU A 15 -5.93 -4.55 8.09
N GLU A 16 -6.27 -5.06 9.27
CA GLU A 16 -5.72 -6.32 9.82
C GLU A 16 -5.88 -7.49 8.84
N LEU A 17 -7.04 -7.61 8.20
CA LEU A 17 -7.28 -8.68 7.24
C LEU A 17 -6.52 -8.46 5.94
N ARG A 18 -6.37 -7.21 5.49
CA ARG A 18 -5.54 -6.85 4.32
C ARG A 18 -4.07 -7.15 4.54
N GLU A 19 -3.53 -6.91 5.73
CA GLU A 19 -2.13 -7.22 6.06
C GLU A 19 -1.84 -8.72 5.95
N ARG A 20 -2.77 -9.56 6.42
CA ARG A 20 -2.67 -11.02 6.31
C ARG A 20 -2.74 -11.52 4.87
N LEU A 21 -3.24 -10.68 3.96
CA LEU A 21 -3.39 -10.97 2.53
C LEU A 21 -2.43 -10.13 1.68
N ALA A 22 -1.51 -9.40 2.29
CA ALA A 22 -0.46 -8.69 1.57
C ALA A 22 0.51 -9.74 0.98
N LEU A 23 0.68 -9.71 -0.33
CA LEU A 23 1.55 -10.64 -1.04
C LEU A 23 2.76 -9.87 -1.56
N ASP A 24 3.96 -10.33 -1.20
CA ASP A 24 5.15 -9.98 -1.95
C ASP A 24 5.15 -10.66 -3.33
N ASP A 25 6.12 -10.28 -4.17
CA ASP A 25 6.26 -10.80 -5.53
C ASP A 25 6.32 -12.34 -5.56
N GLU A 26 7.09 -12.95 -4.66
CA GLU A 26 7.24 -14.42 -4.59
C GLU A 26 5.95 -15.12 -4.16
N ALA A 27 5.25 -14.58 -3.16
CA ALA A 27 3.96 -15.08 -2.69
C ALA A 27 2.89 -14.94 -3.78
N ALA A 28 2.84 -13.81 -4.48
CA ALA A 28 1.94 -13.58 -5.60
C ALA A 28 2.14 -14.63 -6.71
N LEU A 29 3.39 -14.95 -7.06
CA LEU A 29 3.69 -16.02 -8.01
C LEU A 29 3.30 -17.40 -7.50
N ARG A 30 3.59 -17.71 -6.23
CA ARG A 30 3.24 -18.98 -5.61
C ARG A 30 1.73 -19.22 -5.67
N VAL A 31 0.93 -18.22 -5.31
CA VAL A 31 -0.54 -18.27 -5.38
C VAL A 31 -1.01 -18.47 -6.82
N GLY A 32 -0.47 -17.70 -7.77
CA GLY A 32 -0.80 -17.83 -9.19
C GLY A 32 -0.52 -19.23 -9.73
N ARG A 33 0.66 -19.80 -9.45
CA ARG A 33 1.04 -21.16 -9.88
C ARG A 33 0.14 -22.23 -9.26
N ALA A 34 -0.17 -22.12 -7.96
CA ALA A 34 -1.05 -23.07 -7.29
C ALA A 34 -2.46 -23.14 -7.92
N LEU A 35 -2.97 -22.03 -8.46
CA LEU A 35 -4.25 -21.99 -9.19
C LEU A 35 -4.16 -22.67 -10.57
N LEU A 36 -2.99 -22.62 -11.21
CA LEU A 36 -2.75 -23.33 -12.48
C LEU A 36 -2.56 -24.82 -12.26
N ASP A 37 -1.76 -25.21 -11.27
CA ASP A 37 -1.42 -26.61 -10.99
C ASP A 37 -2.65 -27.46 -10.61
N THR A 38 -3.65 -26.83 -9.97
CA THR A 38 -4.93 -27.47 -9.65
C THR A 38 -5.88 -27.60 -10.85
N GLY A 39 -5.55 -26.96 -11.98
CA GLY A 39 -6.43 -26.87 -13.16
C GLY A 39 -7.63 -25.94 -12.97
N ALA A 40 -7.72 -25.22 -11.84
CA ALA A 40 -8.78 -24.26 -11.56
C ALA A 40 -8.69 -23.01 -12.44
N ALA A 41 -7.48 -22.67 -12.91
CA ALA A 41 -7.22 -21.59 -13.83
C ALA A 41 -6.35 -22.03 -15.02
N CYS A 42 -6.55 -21.40 -16.17
CA CYS A 42 -5.68 -21.49 -17.34
C CYS A 42 -4.62 -20.37 -17.34
N GLU A 43 -4.95 -19.21 -16.79
CA GLU A 43 -4.04 -18.07 -16.57
C GLU A 43 -4.40 -17.42 -15.23
N ALA A 44 -3.42 -16.89 -14.51
CA ALA A 44 -3.60 -16.27 -13.19
C ALA A 44 -2.66 -15.07 -12.97
N VAL A 45 -3.18 -14.00 -12.36
CA VAL A 45 -2.41 -12.85 -11.87
C VAL A 45 -2.90 -12.51 -10.46
N ALA A 46 -1.99 -12.45 -9.50
CA ALA A 46 -2.26 -11.89 -8.18
C ALA A 46 -1.80 -10.44 -8.15
N LEU A 47 -2.72 -9.52 -7.86
CA LEU A 47 -2.43 -8.12 -7.60
C LEU A 47 -2.52 -7.90 -6.10
N SER A 48 -1.43 -7.46 -5.48
CA SER A 48 -1.43 -7.02 -4.09
C SER A 48 -0.90 -5.59 -4.01
N THR A 49 -1.62 -4.76 -3.28
CA THR A 49 -1.32 -3.35 -3.02
C THR A 49 -1.69 -3.05 -1.57
N CYS A 50 -1.39 -1.84 -1.08
CA CYS A 50 -1.87 -1.43 0.23
C CYS A 50 -3.40 -1.48 0.37
N ASN A 51 -4.15 -1.31 -0.72
CA ASN A 51 -5.60 -1.08 -0.68
C ASN A 51 -6.44 -2.28 -1.11
N ARG A 52 -5.81 -3.33 -1.65
CA ARG A 52 -6.47 -4.52 -2.18
C ARG A 52 -5.50 -5.68 -2.38
N THR A 53 -6.05 -6.89 -2.26
CA THR A 53 -5.46 -8.12 -2.80
C THR A 53 -6.51 -8.79 -3.67
N GLU A 54 -6.17 -9.01 -4.94
CA GLU A 54 -7.06 -9.53 -5.98
C GLU A 54 -6.40 -10.67 -6.75
N LEU A 55 -7.15 -11.75 -6.96
CA LEU A 55 -6.76 -12.86 -7.82
C LEU A 55 -7.59 -12.79 -9.11
N TYR A 56 -6.93 -12.43 -10.21
CA TYR A 56 -7.50 -12.51 -11.56
C TYR A 56 -7.21 -13.89 -12.12
N VAL A 57 -8.24 -14.61 -12.55
CA VAL A 57 -8.13 -15.95 -13.11
C VAL A 57 -8.92 -16.07 -14.41
N TYR A 58 -8.34 -16.70 -15.43
CA TYR A 58 -9.03 -17.08 -16.65
C TYR A 58 -9.30 -18.57 -16.60
N ALA A 59 -10.58 -18.98 -16.61
CA ALA A 59 -10.93 -20.36 -16.34
C ALA A 59 -12.12 -20.85 -17.19
N ARG A 60 -12.23 -22.18 -17.35
CA ARG A 60 -13.36 -22.82 -18.03
C ARG A 60 -14.64 -22.75 -17.22
N ASP A 61 -14.51 -23.03 -15.93
CA ASP A 61 -15.59 -23.02 -14.94
C ASP A 61 -15.33 -21.86 -13.96
N SER A 62 -16.19 -20.85 -14.02
CA SER A 62 -16.06 -19.65 -13.18
C SER A 62 -16.35 -19.92 -11.71
N LEU A 63 -17.21 -20.90 -11.39
CA LEU A 63 -17.55 -21.23 -10.01
C LEU A 63 -16.39 -21.96 -9.35
N ALA A 64 -15.84 -22.97 -10.02
CA ALA A 64 -14.67 -23.70 -9.54
C ALA A 64 -13.46 -22.76 -9.38
N ALA A 65 -13.26 -21.84 -10.33
CA ALA A 65 -12.18 -20.85 -10.26
C ALA A 65 -12.34 -19.89 -9.07
N ARG A 66 -13.56 -19.39 -8.82
CA ARG A 66 -13.86 -18.59 -7.62
C ARG A 66 -13.57 -19.38 -6.36
N GLN A 67 -14.09 -20.60 -6.24
CA GLN A 67 -13.88 -21.44 -5.05
C GLN A 67 -12.40 -21.70 -4.76
N ALA A 68 -11.62 -21.98 -5.81
CA ALA A 68 -10.18 -22.15 -5.69
C ALA A 68 -9.49 -20.84 -5.25
N ALA A 69 -9.86 -19.70 -5.85
CA ALA A 69 -9.31 -18.39 -5.46
C ALA A 69 -9.63 -18.05 -3.99
N VAL A 70 -10.87 -18.29 -3.55
CA VAL A 70 -11.27 -18.09 -2.14
C VAL A 70 -10.48 -18.98 -1.21
N ALA A 71 -10.34 -20.27 -1.54
CA ALA A 71 -9.56 -21.21 -0.73
C ALA A 71 -8.10 -20.75 -0.62
N ARG A 72 -7.48 -20.27 -1.70
CA ARG A 72 -6.11 -19.74 -1.67
C ARG A 72 -5.98 -18.48 -0.83
N LEU A 73 -6.92 -17.55 -0.92
CA LEU A 73 -6.90 -16.37 -0.06
C LEU A 73 -7.08 -16.75 1.41
N ALA A 74 -7.98 -17.70 1.72
CA ALA A 74 -8.17 -18.17 3.09
C ALA A 74 -6.90 -18.86 3.64
N ASP A 75 -6.24 -19.68 2.82
CA ASP A 75 -4.97 -20.33 3.16
C ASP A 75 -3.87 -19.30 3.46
N GLU A 76 -3.66 -18.31 2.57
CA GLU A 76 -2.63 -17.27 2.75
C GLU A 76 -2.95 -16.38 3.96
N ALA A 77 -4.21 -16.04 4.19
CA ALA A 77 -4.63 -15.30 5.36
C ALA A 77 -4.50 -16.10 6.66
N GLY A 78 -4.50 -17.44 6.59
CA GLY A 78 -4.57 -18.31 7.77
C GLY A 78 -5.92 -18.23 8.49
N VAL A 79 -7.02 -18.08 7.75
CA VAL A 79 -8.42 -18.08 8.27
C VAL A 79 -9.25 -19.18 7.61
N SER A 80 -10.43 -19.44 8.16
CA SER A 80 -11.42 -20.27 7.48
C SER A 80 -12.04 -19.53 6.28
N VAL A 81 -12.46 -20.27 5.26
CA VAL A 81 -13.24 -19.70 4.13
C VAL A 81 -14.47 -18.95 4.63
N SER A 82 -15.18 -19.49 5.62
CA SER A 82 -16.37 -18.86 6.21
C SER A 82 -16.09 -17.52 6.89
N GLU A 83 -14.90 -17.35 7.44
CA GLU A 83 -14.47 -16.10 8.09
C GLU A 83 -14.08 -15.04 7.04
N LEU A 84 -13.51 -15.48 5.90
CA LEU A 84 -13.10 -14.60 4.81
C LEU A 84 -14.26 -14.17 3.89
N GLU A 85 -15.22 -15.07 3.63
CA GLU A 85 -16.33 -14.87 2.67
C GLU A 85 -17.06 -13.53 2.80
N PRO A 86 -17.39 -13.03 4.02
CA PRO A 86 -18.09 -11.76 4.18
C PRO A 86 -17.30 -10.53 3.69
N SER A 87 -15.98 -10.62 3.65
CA SER A 87 -15.08 -9.54 3.22
C SER A 87 -14.70 -9.61 1.74
N LEU A 88 -15.07 -10.70 1.05
CA LEU A 88 -14.73 -10.92 -0.35
C LEU A 88 -15.74 -10.29 -1.30
N TYR A 89 -15.24 -9.76 -2.41
CA TYR A 89 -16.04 -9.53 -3.60
C TYR A 89 -15.55 -10.42 -4.75
N SER A 90 -16.42 -10.62 -5.74
CA SER A 90 -16.03 -11.28 -6.97
C SER A 90 -16.89 -10.86 -8.14
N HIS A 91 -16.23 -10.75 -9.29
CA HIS A 91 -16.85 -10.44 -10.57
C HIS A 91 -16.44 -11.49 -11.60
N SER A 92 -17.28 -11.71 -12.60
CA SER A 92 -17.01 -12.64 -13.70
C SER A 92 -17.37 -12.06 -15.06
N GLY A 93 -16.69 -12.53 -16.10
CA GLY A 93 -16.89 -12.07 -17.48
C GLY A 93 -16.65 -10.57 -17.62
N ASP A 94 -17.59 -9.89 -18.28
CA ASP A 94 -17.51 -8.45 -18.55
C ASP A 94 -17.39 -7.62 -17.27
N ALA A 95 -18.02 -8.05 -16.17
CA ALA A 95 -17.91 -7.35 -14.89
C ALA A 95 -16.49 -7.41 -14.32
N ALA A 96 -15.77 -8.53 -14.50
CA ALA A 96 -14.36 -8.65 -14.08
C ALA A 96 -13.44 -7.76 -14.92
N ILE A 97 -13.71 -7.67 -16.23
CA ILE A 97 -12.96 -6.82 -17.15
C ILE A 97 -13.21 -5.34 -16.84
N ALA A 98 -14.47 -4.96 -16.62
CA ALA A 98 -14.85 -3.61 -16.22
C ALA A 98 -14.20 -3.23 -14.88
N HIS A 99 -14.18 -4.16 -13.91
CA HIS A 99 -13.48 -3.97 -12.64
C HIS A 99 -11.99 -3.69 -12.85
N LEU A 100 -11.30 -4.54 -13.61
CA LEU A 100 -9.87 -4.33 -13.94
C LEU A 100 -9.63 -2.94 -14.56
N PHE A 101 -10.47 -2.50 -15.49
CA PHE A 101 -10.33 -1.16 -16.08
C PHE A 101 -10.59 -0.05 -15.07
N ARG A 102 -11.56 -0.20 -14.17
CA ARG A 102 -11.81 0.77 -13.09
C ARG A 102 -10.64 0.86 -12.13
N VAL A 103 -10.05 -0.28 -11.74
CA VAL A 103 -8.84 -0.33 -10.89
C VAL A 103 -7.68 0.34 -11.61
N THR A 104 -7.42 -0.03 -12.87
CA THR A 104 -6.30 0.54 -13.64
C THR A 104 -6.48 2.03 -13.93
N ALA A 105 -7.72 2.49 -14.08
CA ALA A 105 -8.06 3.91 -14.23
C ALA A 105 -8.07 4.68 -12.89
N SER A 106 -7.73 4.01 -11.77
CA SER A 106 -7.80 4.54 -10.41
C SER A 106 -9.20 4.99 -9.96
N LEU A 107 -10.26 4.59 -10.68
CA LEU A 107 -11.66 4.90 -10.37
C LEU A 107 -12.25 4.06 -9.24
N ASP A 108 -11.58 2.96 -8.92
CA ASP A 108 -11.90 2.12 -7.77
C ASP A 108 -10.83 2.20 -6.67
N SER A 109 -9.84 3.08 -6.81
CA SER A 109 -8.85 3.32 -5.77
C SER A 109 -9.43 4.15 -4.63
N MET A 110 -8.84 3.97 -3.45
CA MET A 110 -9.10 4.78 -2.27
C MET A 110 -8.91 6.26 -2.53
N VAL A 111 -7.86 6.61 -3.28
CA VAL A 111 -7.69 7.96 -3.79
C VAL A 111 -7.79 7.96 -5.30
N VAL A 112 -8.84 8.61 -5.80
CA VAL A 112 -9.13 8.63 -7.24
C VAL A 112 -8.06 9.45 -7.97
N GLY A 113 -7.47 8.86 -9.01
CA GLY A 113 -6.42 9.48 -9.81
C GLY A 113 -4.99 9.20 -9.35
N GLU A 114 -4.81 8.37 -8.32
CA GLU A 114 -3.49 7.94 -7.87
C GLU A 114 -2.71 7.23 -9.00
N ALA A 115 -1.47 7.68 -9.22
CA ALA A 115 -0.64 7.20 -10.30
C ALA A 115 -0.09 5.78 -10.07
N GLN A 116 0.05 5.39 -8.80
CA GLN A 116 0.80 4.21 -8.38
C GLN A 116 0.12 2.89 -8.79
N ILE A 117 -1.22 2.83 -8.80
CA ILE A 117 -1.95 1.60 -9.12
C ILE A 117 -1.62 1.05 -10.51
N VAL A 118 -1.37 1.94 -11.49
CA VAL A 118 -0.99 1.53 -12.86
C VAL A 118 0.38 0.86 -12.86
N ALA A 119 1.33 1.40 -12.10
CA ALA A 119 2.67 0.85 -11.99
C ALA A 119 2.64 -0.50 -11.26
N GLN A 120 1.89 -0.60 -10.16
CA GLN A 120 1.70 -1.84 -9.40
C GLN A 120 1.03 -2.93 -10.24
N LEU A 121 -0.03 -2.60 -10.98
CA LEU A 121 -0.69 -3.54 -11.88
C LEU A 121 0.27 -4.02 -12.99
N LYS A 122 1.05 -3.10 -13.56
CA LYS A 122 2.05 -3.44 -14.57
C LYS A 122 3.10 -4.39 -14.01
N ALA A 123 3.61 -4.13 -12.80
CA ALA A 123 4.57 -4.98 -12.13
C ALA A 123 4.00 -6.38 -11.86
N ALA A 124 2.80 -6.46 -11.25
CA ALA A 124 2.11 -7.72 -10.97
C ALA A 124 1.90 -8.55 -12.24
N TYR A 125 1.43 -7.92 -13.31
CA TYR A 125 1.28 -8.56 -14.62
C TYR A 125 2.61 -9.07 -15.19
N GLN A 126 3.65 -8.22 -15.17
CA GLN A 126 4.96 -8.60 -15.69
C GLN A 126 5.59 -9.75 -14.90
N HIS A 127 5.43 -9.73 -13.59
CA HIS A 127 5.92 -10.77 -12.71
C HIS A 127 5.20 -12.10 -12.98
N ALA A 128 3.87 -12.09 -13.06
CA ALA A 128 3.07 -13.26 -13.44
C ALA A 128 3.46 -13.81 -14.83
N CYS A 129 3.70 -12.93 -15.80
CA CYS A 129 4.12 -13.30 -17.16
C CYS A 129 5.49 -13.99 -17.16
N GLN A 130 6.47 -13.43 -16.47
CA GLN A 130 7.81 -14.02 -16.32
C GLN A 130 7.76 -15.34 -15.55
N GLY A 131 6.84 -15.46 -14.58
CA GLY A 131 6.64 -16.66 -13.78
C GLY A 131 5.90 -17.79 -14.48
N GLY A 132 5.45 -17.59 -15.73
CA GLY A 132 4.71 -18.58 -16.52
C GLY A 132 3.22 -18.67 -16.17
N CYS A 133 2.69 -17.67 -15.45
CA CYS A 133 1.29 -17.68 -14.99
C CYS A 133 0.29 -17.11 -15.99
N THR A 134 0.77 -16.43 -17.04
CA THR A 134 -0.08 -15.82 -18.08
C THR A 134 0.24 -16.38 -19.47
N SER A 135 -0.74 -16.25 -20.37
CA SER A 135 -0.64 -16.65 -21.77
C SER A 135 -1.38 -15.60 -22.62
N VAL A 136 -2.04 -16.00 -23.71
CA VAL A 136 -2.60 -15.11 -24.71
C VAL A 136 -3.66 -14.15 -24.14
N VAL A 137 -4.55 -14.65 -23.28
CA VAL A 137 -5.73 -13.88 -22.86
C VAL A 137 -5.34 -12.77 -21.89
N PHE A 138 -4.60 -13.09 -20.82
CA PHE A 138 -4.16 -12.07 -19.87
C PHE A 138 -3.07 -11.17 -20.43
N ASN A 139 -2.21 -11.68 -21.33
CA ASN A 139 -1.26 -10.80 -22.01
C ASN A 139 -1.97 -9.72 -22.84
N HIS A 140 -3.09 -10.05 -23.49
CA HIS A 140 -3.88 -9.06 -24.22
C HIS A 140 -4.66 -8.14 -23.26
N LEU A 141 -5.39 -8.73 -22.30
CA LEU A 141 -6.28 -8.00 -21.40
C LEU A 141 -5.52 -7.00 -20.52
N PHE A 142 -4.41 -7.41 -19.88
CA PHE A 142 -3.67 -6.52 -18.98
C PHE A 142 -2.95 -5.40 -19.73
N ARG A 143 -2.43 -5.66 -20.95
CA ARG A 143 -1.87 -4.60 -21.80
C ARG A 143 -2.94 -3.58 -22.17
N HIS A 144 -4.13 -4.03 -22.54
CA HIS A 144 -5.22 -3.13 -22.85
C HIS A 144 -5.71 -2.37 -21.61
N ALA A 145 -5.76 -3.00 -20.44
CA ALA A 145 -6.08 -2.33 -19.18
C ALA A 145 -5.09 -1.18 -18.88
N LEU A 146 -3.78 -1.41 -19.07
CA LEU A 146 -2.75 -0.38 -18.91
C LEU A 146 -2.91 0.78 -19.92
N GLU A 147 -3.29 0.49 -21.16
CA GLU A 147 -3.62 1.51 -22.16
C GLU A 147 -4.85 2.34 -21.74
N VAL A 148 -5.90 1.68 -21.26
CA VAL A 148 -7.10 2.35 -20.73
C VAL A 148 -6.74 3.27 -19.57
N GLY A 149 -5.97 2.80 -18.60
CA GLY A 149 -5.53 3.62 -17.47
C GLY A 149 -4.71 4.84 -17.92
N LYS A 150 -3.81 4.66 -18.90
CA LYS A 150 -3.07 5.77 -19.50
C LYS A 150 -4.01 6.79 -20.15
N ARG A 151 -4.96 6.32 -20.97
CA ARG A 151 -5.94 7.19 -21.65
C ARG A 151 -6.78 7.99 -20.67
N VAL A 152 -7.32 7.35 -19.63
CA VAL A 152 -8.12 8.04 -18.60
C VAL A 152 -7.29 9.16 -17.96
N ARG A 153 -6.01 8.92 -17.63
CA ARG A 153 -5.16 9.96 -17.03
C ARG A 153 -4.80 11.10 -17.98
N THR A 154 -4.61 10.81 -19.27
CA THR A 154 -4.18 11.84 -20.24
C THR A 154 -5.33 12.58 -20.91
N GLU A 155 -6.51 11.96 -20.98
CA GLU A 155 -7.68 12.48 -21.69
C GLU A 155 -8.74 13.06 -20.72
N THR A 156 -8.53 12.96 -19.40
CA THR A 156 -9.48 13.47 -18.39
C THR A 156 -8.78 14.24 -17.28
N ALA A 157 -9.55 15.01 -16.50
CA ALA A 157 -9.04 15.78 -15.36
C ALA A 157 -8.56 14.92 -14.18
N ILE A 158 -8.79 13.59 -14.20
CA ILE A 158 -8.32 12.67 -13.14
C ILE A 158 -6.80 12.72 -12.98
N GLY A 159 -6.06 13.04 -14.04
CA GLY A 159 -4.61 13.18 -13.99
C GLY A 159 -4.09 14.53 -13.46
N GLU A 160 -4.94 15.54 -13.32
CA GLU A 160 -4.50 16.93 -13.11
C GLU A 160 -4.22 17.28 -11.64
N ARG A 161 -4.94 16.67 -10.69
CA ARG A 161 -4.77 16.88 -9.24
C ARG A 161 -5.10 15.61 -8.47
N PRO A 162 -4.18 14.65 -8.38
CA PRO A 162 -4.39 13.53 -7.47
C PRO A 162 -4.40 14.10 -6.05
N VAL A 163 -5.54 13.97 -5.37
CA VAL A 163 -5.48 13.80 -3.92
C VAL A 163 -4.63 12.55 -3.70
N SER A 164 -3.83 12.48 -2.65
CA SER A 164 -3.04 11.30 -2.34
C SER A 164 -3.04 11.05 -0.84
N VAL A 165 -2.77 9.81 -0.44
CA VAL A 165 -2.54 9.47 0.96
C VAL A 165 -1.41 10.34 1.54
N SER A 166 -0.37 10.58 0.74
CA SER A 166 0.73 11.48 1.07
C SER A 166 0.29 12.92 1.34
N SER A 167 -0.61 13.49 0.54
CA SER A 167 -1.11 14.86 0.78
C SER A 167 -2.03 14.93 2.00
N ALA A 168 -2.87 13.91 2.21
CA ALA A 168 -3.74 13.80 3.39
C ALA A 168 -2.93 13.71 4.69
N ALA A 169 -1.85 12.93 4.69
CA ALA A 169 -0.89 12.86 5.79
C ALA A 169 -0.32 14.23 6.17
N VAL A 170 0.03 15.05 5.16
CA VAL A 170 0.53 16.41 5.39
C VAL A 170 -0.54 17.33 5.95
N GLU A 171 -1.76 17.27 5.42
CA GLU A 171 -2.90 18.08 5.91
C GLU A 171 -3.24 17.75 7.37
N LEU A 172 -3.27 16.47 7.72
CA LEU A 172 -3.49 16.02 9.08
C LEU A 172 -2.39 16.54 10.02
N ALA A 173 -1.13 16.43 9.62
CA ALA A 173 -0.02 16.98 10.40
C ALA A 173 -0.12 18.51 10.54
N LEU A 174 -0.59 19.23 9.52
CA LEU A 174 -0.81 20.69 9.59
C LEU A 174 -1.92 21.06 10.58
N GLN A 175 -3.02 20.31 10.61
CA GLN A 175 -4.12 20.57 11.54
C GLN A 175 -3.66 20.50 13.00
N VAL A 176 -2.72 19.60 13.29
CA VAL A 176 -2.20 19.42 14.65
C VAL A 176 -1.12 20.44 15.00
N PHE A 177 -0.09 20.59 14.16
CA PHE A 177 1.04 21.44 14.48
C PHE A 177 0.82 22.91 14.12
N GLY A 178 -0.17 23.21 13.28
CA GLY A 178 -0.50 24.54 12.75
C GLY A 178 0.53 25.08 11.76
N LYS A 179 1.82 25.04 12.09
CA LYS A 179 2.95 25.47 11.24
C LYS A 179 4.14 24.54 11.38
N PHE A 180 4.84 24.29 10.28
CA PHE A 180 5.92 23.31 10.22
C PHE A 180 7.34 23.83 10.42
N ARG A 181 7.55 25.14 10.47
CA ARG A 181 8.88 25.77 10.32
C ARG A 181 9.97 25.24 11.30
N ASP A 182 9.59 24.72 12.45
CA ASP A 182 10.51 24.25 13.51
C ASP A 182 10.37 22.75 13.85
N HIS A 183 9.74 21.96 12.97
CA HIS A 183 9.49 20.54 13.20
C HIS A 183 10.47 19.65 12.44
N THR A 184 10.90 18.56 13.09
CA THR A 184 11.77 17.55 12.49
C THR A 184 10.93 16.38 11.98
N VAL A 185 11.15 15.99 10.73
CA VAL A 185 10.51 14.82 10.12
C VAL A 185 11.51 13.68 10.05
N LEU A 186 11.14 12.49 10.51
CA LEU A 186 11.85 11.25 10.26
C LEU A 186 11.06 10.39 9.28
N ILE A 187 11.73 9.94 8.23
CA ILE A 187 11.19 9.01 7.25
C ILE A 187 11.86 7.67 7.46
N ILE A 188 11.06 6.64 7.67
CA ILE A 188 11.49 5.24 7.78
C ILE A 188 11.07 4.53 6.50
N GLY A 189 12.06 4.11 5.72
CA GLY A 189 11.86 3.57 4.38
C GLY A 189 12.26 4.56 3.28
N ALA A 190 12.32 4.03 2.06
CA ALA A 190 12.72 4.79 0.88
C ALA A 190 11.79 4.55 -0.32
N GLY A 191 10.51 4.27 -0.04
CA GLY A 191 9.50 4.04 -1.07
C GLY A 191 9.04 5.33 -1.76
N GLU A 192 8.34 5.17 -2.89
CA GLU A 192 7.75 6.27 -3.66
C GLU A 192 6.78 7.11 -2.81
N THR A 193 5.99 6.46 -1.95
CA THR A 193 5.03 7.12 -1.06
C THR A 193 5.74 7.97 0.01
N SER A 194 6.83 7.47 0.60
CA SER A 194 7.66 8.26 1.51
C SER A 194 8.23 9.50 0.83
N GLU A 195 8.69 9.38 -0.42
CA GLU A 195 9.21 10.51 -1.20
C GLU A 195 8.15 11.55 -1.51
N LEU A 196 6.97 11.11 -1.92
CA LEU A 196 5.85 12.00 -2.20
C LEU A 196 5.43 12.76 -0.93
N THR A 197 5.25 12.07 0.20
CA THR A 197 4.89 12.70 1.48
C THR A 197 5.96 13.71 1.92
N ALA A 198 7.25 13.36 1.81
CA ALA A 198 8.36 14.26 2.13
C ALA A 198 8.36 15.52 1.26
N THR A 199 8.09 15.36 -0.04
CA THR A 199 8.02 16.46 -1.00
C THR A 199 6.88 17.42 -0.64
N HIS A 200 5.70 16.89 -0.27
CA HIS A 200 4.59 17.70 0.23
C HIS A 200 4.93 18.42 1.53
N LEU A 201 5.55 17.76 2.51
CA LEU A 201 5.97 18.38 3.76
C LEU A 201 6.94 19.54 3.55
N LYS A 202 7.91 19.36 2.65
CA LYS A 202 8.87 20.41 2.28
C LYS A 202 8.18 21.59 1.61
N ALA A 203 7.23 21.36 0.72
CA ALA A 203 6.43 22.41 0.11
C ALA A 203 5.63 23.24 1.15
N HIS A 204 5.31 22.65 2.30
CA HIS A 204 4.63 23.30 3.42
C HIS A 204 5.59 23.85 4.50
N GLY A 205 6.90 23.86 4.24
CA GLY A 205 7.88 24.58 5.06
C GLY A 205 8.63 23.74 6.10
N ILE A 206 8.55 22.40 6.06
CA ILE A 206 9.51 21.56 6.79
C ILE A 206 10.90 21.75 6.17
N SER A 207 11.91 21.92 7.03
CA SER A 207 13.31 22.09 6.61
C SER A 207 14.26 21.01 7.15
N ASP A 208 13.95 20.35 8.27
CA ASP A 208 14.77 19.26 8.80
C ASP A 208 14.08 17.91 8.53
N ILE A 209 14.58 17.21 7.50
CA ILE A 209 14.12 15.88 7.09
C ILE A 209 15.26 14.89 7.30
N LEU A 210 15.00 13.89 8.12
CA LEU A 210 15.85 12.73 8.36
C LEU A 210 15.29 11.54 7.59
N VAL A 211 16.16 10.77 6.94
CA VAL A 211 15.76 9.57 6.21
C VAL A 211 16.56 8.39 6.71
N THR A 212 15.88 7.31 7.07
CA THR A 212 16.53 6.06 7.46
C THR A 212 15.93 4.88 6.71
N ASN A 213 16.77 3.92 6.40
CA ASN A 213 16.37 2.69 5.73
C ASN A 213 17.37 1.58 6.08
N ARG A 214 16.91 0.33 6.12
CA ARG A 214 17.77 -0.84 6.37
C ARG A 214 18.94 -0.91 5.39
N THR A 215 18.71 -0.50 4.15
CA THR A 215 19.74 -0.29 3.14
C THR A 215 20.14 1.18 3.11
N HIS A 216 21.29 1.52 3.69
CA HIS A 216 21.74 2.91 3.84
C HIS A 216 21.78 3.69 2.51
N ALA A 217 22.24 3.05 1.43
CA ALA A 217 22.31 3.68 0.11
C ALA A 217 20.94 4.18 -0.39
N ALA A 218 19.86 3.47 -0.07
CA ALA A 218 18.50 3.89 -0.43
C ALA A 218 18.04 5.09 0.41
N ALA A 219 18.45 5.18 1.68
CA ALA A 219 18.21 6.36 2.51
C ALA A 219 18.97 7.59 1.97
N GLU A 220 20.23 7.42 1.55
CA GLU A 220 21.04 8.49 0.92
C GLU A 220 20.42 9.01 -0.37
N GLU A 221 19.92 8.10 -1.20
CA GLU A 221 19.27 8.47 -2.46
C GLU A 221 18.01 9.29 -2.21
N LEU A 222 17.12 8.80 -1.34
CA LEU A 222 15.89 9.52 -1.01
C LEU A 222 16.20 10.85 -0.33
N ALA A 223 17.11 10.88 0.65
CA ALA A 223 17.55 12.11 1.32
C ALA A 223 18.02 13.17 0.31
N ARG A 224 18.76 12.76 -0.73
CA ARG A 224 19.20 13.66 -1.79
C ARG A 224 18.03 14.25 -2.59
N ARG A 225 17.03 13.43 -2.95
CA ARG A 225 15.85 13.87 -3.72
C ARG A 225 14.99 14.84 -2.93
N VAL A 226 14.79 14.59 -1.64
CA VAL A 226 13.95 15.45 -0.77
C VAL A 226 14.74 16.59 -0.13
N GLY A 227 16.08 16.62 -0.27
CA GLY A 227 16.96 17.59 0.37
C GLY A 227 16.98 17.46 1.90
N GLY A 228 16.95 16.23 2.40
CA GLY A 228 17.14 15.87 3.81
C GLY A 228 18.53 15.28 4.08
N ARG A 229 18.65 14.56 5.19
CA ARG A 229 19.89 13.86 5.61
C ARG A 229 19.61 12.39 5.87
N ALA A 230 20.41 11.53 5.27
CA ALA A 230 20.39 10.11 5.61
C ALA A 230 21.00 9.88 7.00
N VAL A 231 20.37 9.02 7.79
CA VAL A 231 20.83 8.62 9.11
C VAL A 231 20.86 7.09 9.22
N PRO A 232 21.86 6.52 9.92
CA PRO A 232 21.97 5.08 10.11
C PRO A 232 20.72 4.48 10.77
N PHE A 233 20.31 3.28 10.32
CA PHE A 233 19.10 2.60 10.81
C PHE A 233 19.24 2.08 12.24
N ASP A 234 20.44 1.72 12.65
CA ASP A 234 20.78 1.36 14.04
C ASP A 234 20.62 2.53 15.02
N GLU A 235 20.55 3.77 14.52
CA GLU A 235 20.25 4.95 15.32
C GLU A 235 18.76 5.28 15.40
N LEU A 236 17.85 4.45 14.87
CA LEU A 236 16.42 4.73 14.76
C LEU A 236 15.79 5.27 16.05
N GLU A 237 16.07 4.66 17.20
CA GLU A 237 15.53 5.11 18.50
C GLU A 237 15.97 6.53 18.88
N ARG A 238 17.22 6.89 18.57
CA ARG A 238 17.76 8.24 18.78
C ARG A 238 17.07 9.25 17.87
N GLN A 239 16.82 8.87 16.62
CA GLN A 239 16.17 9.74 15.64
C GLN A 239 14.68 9.93 15.94
N LEU A 240 14.00 8.88 16.41
CA LEU A 240 12.63 8.95 16.94
C LEU A 240 12.54 9.93 18.12
N ALA A 241 13.55 9.94 19.00
CA ALA A 241 13.61 10.91 20.09
C ALA A 241 13.79 12.37 19.60
N ALA A 242 14.30 12.60 18.39
CA ALA A 242 14.45 13.94 17.82
C ALA A 242 13.24 14.37 16.96
N ALA A 243 12.58 13.43 16.29
CA ALA A 243 11.50 13.67 15.33
C ALA A 243 10.17 14.08 15.97
N ASP A 244 9.49 15.05 15.36
CA ASP A 244 8.12 15.45 15.70
C ASP A 244 7.08 14.72 14.86
N ILE A 245 7.44 14.40 13.61
CA ILE A 245 6.64 13.65 12.65
C ILE A 245 7.47 12.47 12.17
N VAL A 246 6.88 11.28 12.18
CA VAL A 246 7.47 10.03 11.70
C VAL A 246 6.59 9.49 10.59
N ILE A 247 7.16 9.30 9.40
CA ILE A 247 6.47 8.66 8.28
C ILE A 247 7.13 7.32 8.03
N SER A 248 6.34 6.25 8.03
CA SER A 248 6.82 4.92 7.70
C SER A 248 6.17 4.40 6.42
N SER A 249 6.99 3.85 5.53
CA SER A 249 6.55 3.10 4.35
C SER A 249 7.68 2.17 3.91
N THR A 250 7.84 1.07 4.63
CA THR A 250 8.78 -0.01 4.28
C THR A 250 8.06 -1.23 3.72
N SER A 251 8.84 -2.22 3.30
CA SER A 251 8.35 -3.54 2.89
C SER A 251 8.57 -4.59 4.00
N ALA A 252 8.70 -4.17 5.25
CA ALA A 252 8.95 -5.09 6.36
C ALA A 252 7.67 -5.91 6.65
N PRO A 253 7.79 -7.23 6.86
CA PRO A 253 6.66 -8.07 7.25
C PRO A 253 6.38 -8.01 8.77
N HIS A 254 7.01 -7.08 9.48
CA HIS A 254 6.96 -6.93 10.93
C HIS A 254 7.07 -5.45 11.31
N TYR A 255 6.63 -5.12 12.52
CA TYR A 255 6.76 -3.77 13.05
C TYR A 255 8.22 -3.35 13.15
N VAL A 256 8.56 -2.30 12.42
CA VAL A 256 9.84 -1.59 12.46
C VAL A 256 9.97 -0.76 13.73
N VAL A 257 8.87 -0.18 14.21
CA VAL A 257 8.80 0.51 15.50
C VAL A 257 7.75 -0.18 16.36
N THR A 258 8.20 -0.79 17.47
CA THR A 258 7.29 -1.37 18.46
C THR A 258 6.83 -0.32 19.46
N ARG A 259 5.76 -0.63 20.21
CA ARG A 259 5.33 0.18 21.35
C ARG A 259 6.48 0.51 22.29
N GLU A 260 7.31 -0.48 22.65
CA GLU A 260 8.40 -0.28 23.60
C GLU A 260 9.40 0.72 23.05
N VAL A 261 9.80 0.61 21.77
CA VAL A 261 10.73 1.54 21.12
C VAL A 261 10.18 2.96 21.17
N ALA A 262 8.90 3.16 20.83
CA ALA A 262 8.25 4.46 20.88
C ALA A 262 8.20 5.02 22.32
N GLU A 263 7.85 4.19 23.32
CA GLU A 263 7.88 4.57 24.73
C GLU A 263 9.27 5.02 25.18
N ARG A 264 10.34 4.34 24.75
CA ARG A 264 11.72 4.75 25.09
C ARG A 264 12.08 6.09 24.46
N ALA A 265 11.80 6.27 23.17
CA ALA A 265 12.06 7.53 22.48
C ALA A 265 11.33 8.71 23.15
N LEU A 266 10.07 8.52 23.54
CA LEU A 266 9.26 9.54 24.21
C LEU A 266 9.79 9.95 25.59
N ARG A 267 10.45 9.06 26.33
CA ARG A 267 11.09 9.42 27.62
C ARG A 267 12.18 10.48 27.45
N HIS A 268 12.82 10.54 26.29
CA HIS A 268 13.86 11.52 25.98
C HIS A 268 13.30 12.87 25.48
N ARG A 269 11.99 12.96 25.21
CA ARG A 269 11.33 14.10 24.56
C ARG A 269 10.64 15.10 25.51
N GLN A 270 10.84 14.99 26.81
CA GLN A 270 10.21 15.87 27.82
C GLN A 270 8.68 16.02 27.64
N LYS A 271 7.99 14.94 27.24
CA LYS A 271 6.54 14.91 26.95
C LYS A 271 6.08 15.70 25.72
N ARG A 272 6.97 16.15 24.83
CA ARG A 272 6.57 16.67 23.51
C ARG A 272 5.88 15.56 22.70
N PRO A 273 4.77 15.87 22.00
CA PRO A 273 4.09 14.89 21.19
C PRO A 273 4.94 14.43 20.00
N ILE A 274 4.61 13.25 19.49
CA ILE A 274 5.13 12.71 18.25
C ILE A 274 3.96 12.17 17.41
N PHE A 275 3.99 12.48 16.13
CA PHE A 275 2.97 12.07 15.16
C PHE A 275 3.55 10.98 14.29
N PHE A 276 2.95 9.80 14.33
CA PHE A 276 3.29 8.66 13.53
C PHE A 276 2.28 8.54 12.40
N ILE A 277 2.79 8.38 11.19
CA ILE A 277 2.02 8.19 9.97
C ILE A 277 2.52 6.91 9.32
N ASP A 278 1.73 5.85 9.43
CA ASP A 278 2.04 4.56 8.83
C ASP A 278 1.30 4.39 7.50
N ILE A 279 2.07 4.37 6.41
CA ILE A 279 1.54 4.17 5.06
C ILE A 279 2.03 2.81 4.51
N ALA A 280 2.54 1.94 5.37
CA ALA A 280 2.92 0.57 5.01
C ALA A 280 1.73 -0.39 5.16
N VAL A 281 1.70 -1.41 4.31
CA VAL A 281 0.84 -2.59 4.45
C VAL A 281 1.67 -3.80 4.04
N PRO A 282 2.05 -4.71 4.96
CA PRO A 282 1.77 -4.69 6.41
C PRO A 282 2.27 -3.44 7.14
N ARG A 283 1.64 -3.08 8.26
CA ARG A 283 2.04 -1.93 9.09
C ARG A 283 3.48 -2.05 9.56
N ASP A 284 4.20 -0.94 9.50
CA ASP A 284 5.54 -0.81 10.06
C ASP A 284 5.49 -0.44 11.55
N LEU A 285 4.41 0.17 12.00
CA LEU A 285 4.28 0.72 13.34
C LEU A 285 3.28 -0.13 14.11
N ASP A 286 3.72 -0.59 15.29
CA ASP A 286 2.87 -1.36 16.19
C ASP A 286 1.62 -0.53 16.60
N PRO A 287 0.39 -1.01 16.34
CA PRO A 287 -0.84 -0.31 16.71
C PRO A 287 -0.93 0.02 18.20
N GLU A 288 -0.23 -0.73 19.06
CA GLU A 288 -0.17 -0.45 20.50
C GLU A 288 0.59 0.83 20.85
N ILE A 289 1.29 1.47 19.90
CA ILE A 289 1.87 2.81 20.03
C ILE A 289 0.78 3.85 20.37
N ASP A 290 -0.45 3.69 19.89
CA ASP A 290 -1.54 4.64 20.16
C ASP A 290 -1.94 4.68 21.66
N ARG A 291 -1.57 3.63 22.42
CA ARG A 291 -1.76 3.62 23.88
C ARG A 291 -0.66 4.37 24.63
N VAL A 292 0.39 4.81 23.95
CA VAL A 292 1.50 5.54 24.55
C VAL A 292 1.15 7.01 24.65
N ARG A 293 1.22 7.56 25.86
CA ARG A 293 0.88 8.97 26.09
C ARG A 293 1.75 9.90 25.25
N ASN A 294 1.09 10.80 24.51
CA ASN A 294 1.69 11.77 23.58
C ASN A 294 2.30 11.15 22.31
N ALA A 295 2.06 9.87 22.04
CA ALA A 295 2.15 9.33 20.69
C ALA A 295 0.76 9.43 20.04
N TYR A 296 0.72 9.82 18.77
CA TYR A 296 -0.48 9.79 17.96
C TYR A 296 -0.15 9.00 16.71
N LEU A 297 -0.83 7.87 16.49
CA LEU A 297 -0.60 7.00 15.36
C LEU A 297 -1.78 7.09 14.40
N TYR A 298 -1.47 7.28 13.12
CA TYR A 298 -2.43 7.27 12.03
C TYR A 298 -1.95 6.29 10.97
N ASP A 299 -2.82 5.38 10.58
CA ASP A 299 -2.55 4.46 9.49
C ASP A 299 -3.22 4.93 8.18
N ILE A 300 -3.06 4.12 7.13
CA ILE A 300 -3.64 4.42 5.81
C ILE A 300 -5.17 4.57 5.84
N ASP A 301 -5.86 3.89 6.75
CA ASP A 301 -7.32 3.95 6.93
C ASP A 301 -7.76 5.22 7.66
N ASP A 302 -6.98 5.70 8.62
CA ASP A 302 -7.23 7.02 9.21
C ASP A 302 -7.05 8.14 8.19
N LEU A 303 -5.98 8.07 7.41
CA LEU A 303 -5.67 9.07 6.38
C LEU A 303 -6.75 9.16 5.30
N GLN A 304 -7.37 8.04 4.92
CA GLN A 304 -8.40 8.06 3.88
C GLN A 304 -9.74 8.63 4.41
N HIS A 305 -10.07 8.50 5.70
CA HIS A 305 -11.20 9.23 6.29
C HIS A 305 -11.03 10.76 6.18
N VAL A 306 -9.79 11.26 6.28
CA VAL A 306 -9.49 12.68 6.09
C VAL A 306 -9.72 13.11 4.64
N VAL A 307 -9.35 12.26 3.68
CA VAL A 307 -9.58 12.50 2.24
C VAL A 307 -11.07 12.57 1.91
N GLU A 308 -11.88 11.64 2.43
CA GLU A 308 -13.33 11.59 2.13
C GLU A 308 -14.13 12.77 2.70
N GLN A 309 -13.60 13.46 3.72
CA GLN A 309 -14.23 14.63 4.32
C GLN A 309 -13.95 15.94 3.57
N ASN A 310 -12.98 15.95 2.66
CA ASN A 310 -12.52 17.13 1.91
C ASN A 310 -12.99 17.11 0.44
#